data_AF-I4Z591-F1
#
_entry.id   AF-I4Z591-F1
#
_cell.length_a   1.000
_cell.length_b   1.000
_cell.length_c   1.000
_cell.angle_alpha   90.00
_cell.angle_beta   90.00
_cell.angle_gamma   90.00
#
_symmetry.space_group_name_H-M   'P 1'
#
loop_
_entity.id
_entity.type
_entity.pdbx_description
1 polymer ?
#
loop_
_entity_poly.entity_id
_entity_poly.type
_entity_poly.pdbx_seq_one_letter_code
_entity_poly.pdbx_strand_id
1 'polypeptide(L)'
;MGHLFFNMLGLWMFGAEIETIFGPKRYLQYLAASALSGALIQLLISPLLGTMGATIGASGALFGLLLAFGTLFPDRIIMPLFPPIPMKAKYFVLVFGAIE
;
A
#
# COMPACT_ATOMS: atom_id res chain seq x y z
N MET A 1 16.50 0.51 5.71
CA MET A 1 16.69 1.26 4.45
C MET A 1 15.88 0.69 3.29
N GLY A 2 15.76 -0.64 3.11
CA GLY A 2 14.92 -1.24 2.06
C GLY A 2 13.43 -0.90 2.15
N HIS A 3 12.84 -0.90 3.36
CA HIS A 3 11.41 -0.61 3.56
C HIS A 3 10.95 0.75 3.03
N LEU A 4 11.77 1.80 3.13
CA LEU A 4 11.41 3.11 2.57
C LEU A 4 11.42 3.12 1.05
N PHE A 5 12.34 2.36 0.44
CA PHE A 5 12.43 2.23 -1.01
C PHE A 5 11.21 1.49 -1.57
N PHE A 6 10.82 0.36 -0.96
CA PHE A 6 9.63 -0.38 -1.38
C PHE A 6 8.36 0.44 -1.16
N ASN A 7 8.19 1.12 -0.02
CA ASN A 7 7.05 2.00 0.23
C ASN A 7 6.88 3.05 -0.88
N MET A 8 7.96 3.78 -1.20
CA MET A 8 7.92 4.81 -2.23
C MET A 8 7.72 4.24 -3.63
N LEU A 9 8.31 3.07 -3.92
CA LEU A 9 8.12 2.37 -5.19
C LEU A 9 6.65 1.96 -5.37
N GLY A 10 6.02 1.39 -4.33
CA GLY A 10 4.62 1.00 -4.37
C GLY A 10 3.67 2.19 -4.51
N LEU A 11 3.94 3.28 -3.77
CA LEU A 11 3.19 4.54 -3.93
C LEU A 11 3.31 5.09 -5.35
N TRP A 12 4.50 5.05 -5.96
CA TRP A 12 4.70 5.53 -7.32
C TRP A 12 4.01 4.62 -8.35
N MET A 13 4.15 3.29 -8.24
CA MET A 13 3.58 2.33 -9.19
C MET A 13 2.05 2.31 -9.15
N PHE A 14 1.45 2.26 -7.97
CA PHE A 14 0.00 2.11 -7.82
C PHE A 14 -0.73 3.44 -7.65
N GLY A 15 -0.03 4.45 -7.13
CA GLY A 15 -0.62 5.75 -6.82
C GLY A 15 -1.07 6.48 -8.07
N ALA A 16 -0.22 6.53 -9.11
CA ALA A 16 -0.54 7.19 -10.37
C ALA A 16 -1.76 6.58 -11.07
N GLU A 17 -1.90 5.24 -11.04
CA GLU A 17 -3.07 4.57 -11.63
C GLU A 17 -4.36 4.88 -10.86
N ILE A 18 -4.32 4.83 -9.53
CA ILE A 18 -5.50 5.11 -8.69
C ILE A 18 -5.87 6.60 -8.76
N GLU A 19 -4.89 7.49 -8.78
CA GLU A 19 -5.10 8.94 -8.93
C GLU A 19 -5.80 9.27 -10.25
N THR A 20 -5.45 8.58 -11.33
CA THR A 20 -6.10 8.78 -12.64
C THR A 20 -7.59 8.42 -12.61
N ILE A 21 -7.99 7.45 -11.78
CA ILE A 21 -9.39 6.98 -11.69
C ILE A 21 -10.18 7.84 -10.71
N PHE A 22 -9.61 8.10 -9.54
CA PHE A 22 -10.31 8.78 -8.45
C PHE A 22 -10.26 10.31 -8.61
N GLY A 23 -9.27 10.81 -9.35
CA GLY A 23 -8.91 12.21 -9.40
C GLY A 23 -8.08 12.64 -8.18
N PRO A 24 -7.33 13.75 -8.29
CA PRO A 24 -6.29 14.14 -7.33
C PRO A 24 -6.83 14.37 -5.91
N LYS A 25 -8.01 15.00 -5.80
CA LYS A 25 -8.62 15.30 -4.48
C LYS A 25 -9.05 14.04 -3.73
N ARG A 26 -9.72 13.10 -4.41
CA ARG A 26 -10.21 11.86 -3.78
C ARG A 26 -9.07 10.90 -3.49
N TYR A 27 -8.06 10.87 -4.35
CA TYR A 27 -6.83 10.13 -4.12
C TYR A 27 -6.14 10.58 -2.83
N LEU A 28 -5.95 11.89 -2.64
CA LEU A 28 -5.33 12.42 -1.43
C LEU A 28 -6.16 12.10 -0.17
N GLN A 29 -7.48 12.22 -0.24
CA GLN A 29 -8.38 11.83 0.84
C GLN A 29 -8.27 10.34 1.18
N TYR A 30 -8.18 9.48 0.16
CA TYR A 30 -8.00 8.04 0.33
C TYR A 30 -6.64 7.70 0.97
N LEU A 31 -5.58 8.37 0.52
CA LEU A 31 -4.23 8.23 1.07
C LEU A 31 -4.16 8.69 2.54
N ALA A 32 -4.79 9.82 2.86
CA ALA A 32 -4.88 10.31 4.23
C ALA A 32 -5.73 9.37 5.11
N ALA A 33 -6.88 8.91 4.61
CA ALA A 33 -7.74 7.99 5.33
C ALA A 33 -7.02 6.67 5.63
N SER A 34 -6.32 6.07 4.66
CA SER A 34 -5.55 4.85 4.85
C SER A 34 -4.38 5.03 5.83
N ALA A 35 -3.64 6.14 5.74
CA ALA A 35 -2.59 6.47 6.71
C ALA A 35 -3.15 6.58 8.15
N LEU A 36 -4.27 7.29 8.31
CA LEU A 36 -4.94 7.47 9.60
C LEU A 36 -5.50 6.15 10.13
N SER A 37 -6.12 5.33 9.29
CA SER A 37 -6.61 4.01 9.66
C SER A 37 -5.48 3.09 10.13
N GLY A 38 -4.35 3.07 9.41
CA GLY A 38 -3.17 2.31 9.82
C GLY A 38 -2.61 2.78 11.16
N ALA A 39 -2.49 4.10 11.35
CA ALA A 39 -2.04 4.68 12.61
C ALA A 39 -3.00 4.38 13.78
N LEU A 40 -4.31 4.43 13.53
CA LEU A 40 -5.34 4.14 14.53
C LEU A 40 -5.30 2.66 14.95
N ILE A 41 -5.22 1.74 13.98
CA ILE A 41 -5.11 0.30 14.24
C ILE A 41 -3.84 0.02 15.03
N GLN A 42 -2.71 0.63 14.64
CA GLN A 42 -1.45 0.49 15.36
C GLN A 42 -1.59 1.00 16.81
N LEU A 43 -2.23 2.16 17.03
CA LEU A 43 -2.43 2.72 18.36
C LEU A 43 -3.31 1.84 19.26
N LEU A 44 -4.31 1.17 18.69
CA LEU A 44 -5.19 0.27 19.43
C LEU A 44 -4.54 -1.09 19.74
N ILE A 45 -3.75 -1.63 18.80
CA ILE A 45 -3.15 -2.97 18.92
C ILE A 45 -1.81 -2.94 19.70
N SER A 46 -1.01 -1.89 19.53
CA SER A 46 0.30 -1.75 20.21
C SER A 46 0.25 -1.94 21.73
N PRO A 47 -0.69 -1.31 22.48
CA PRO A 47 -0.79 -1.54 23.92
C PRO A 47 -1.31 -2.94 24.28
N LEU A 48 -2.06 -3.60 23.40
CA LEU A 48 -2.56 -4.96 23.62
C LEU A 48 -1.47 -6.02 23.43
N LEU A 49 -0.54 -5.81 22.49
CA LEU A 49 0.56 -6.74 22.19
C LEU A 49 1.88 -6.40 22.91
N GLY A 50 1.93 -5.29 23.65
CA GLY A 50 3.13 -4.85 24.36
C GLY A 50 4.28 -4.39 23.44
N THR A 51 4.02 -4.22 22.16
CA THR A 51 5.03 -3.84 21.15
C THR A 51 5.01 -2.32 20.95
N MET A 52 6.02 -1.63 21.48
CA MET A 52 6.23 -0.19 21.25
C MET A 52 7.01 0.03 19.93
N GLY A 53 6.42 -0.38 18.82
CA GLY A 53 6.94 -0.12 17.48
C GLY A 53 6.14 1.00 16.82
N ALA A 54 6.71 2.19 16.70
CA ALA A 54 6.11 3.28 15.95
C ALA A 54 6.32 3.05 14.44
N THR A 55 5.45 2.26 13.81
CA THR A 55 5.43 2.11 12.36
C THR A 55 4.97 3.43 11.76
N ILE A 56 5.89 4.16 11.13
CA ILE A 56 5.63 5.46 10.51
C ILE A 56 4.53 5.27 9.46
N GLY A 57 3.45 6.07 9.54
CA GLY A 57 2.18 5.87 8.83
C GLY A 57 2.21 5.82 7.29
N ALA A 58 3.39 5.91 6.67
CA ALA A 58 3.59 5.67 5.25
C ALA A 58 3.21 4.24 4.84
N SER A 59 3.53 3.22 5.65
CA SER A 59 3.18 1.84 5.34
C SER A 59 1.67 1.60 5.39
N GLY A 60 0.97 2.19 6.37
CA GLY A 60 -0.50 2.14 6.44
C GLY A 60 -1.19 2.73 5.20
N ALA A 61 -0.65 3.83 4.68
CA ALA A 61 -1.11 4.44 3.44
C ALA A 61 -0.90 3.52 2.23
N LEU A 62 0.29 2.89 2.14
CA LEU A 62 0.62 1.96 1.07
C LEU A 62 -0.28 0.72 1.11
N PHE A 63 -0.52 0.12 2.28
CA PHE A 63 -1.42 -1.03 2.40
C PHE A 63 -2.84 -0.72 1.95
N GLY A 64 -3.35 0.48 2.30
CA GLY A 64 -4.63 0.95 1.76
C GLY A 64 -4.60 1.06 0.24
N LEU A 65 -3.54 1.67 -0.32
CA LEU A 65 -3.37 1.81 -1.77
C LEU A 65 -3.32 0.46 -2.49
N LEU A 66 -2.55 -0.49 -1.97
CA LEU A 66 -2.44 -1.84 -2.48
C LEU A 66 -3.80 -2.56 -2.45
N LEU A 67 -4.57 -2.40 -1.37
CA LEU A 67 -5.91 -2.96 -1.24
C LEU A 67 -6.89 -2.35 -2.25
N ALA A 68 -6.87 -1.02 -2.44
CA ALA A 68 -7.64 -0.37 -3.51
C ALA A 68 -7.24 -0.90 -4.88
N PHE A 69 -5.95 -1.05 -5.13
CA PHE A 69 -5.46 -1.56 -6.41
C PHE A 69 -5.91 -3.01 -6.66
N GLY A 70 -5.78 -3.87 -5.65
CA GLY A 70 -6.19 -5.27 -5.71
C GLY A 70 -7.69 -5.47 -5.91
N THR A 71 -8.52 -4.53 -5.41
CA THR A 71 -9.98 -4.57 -5.58
C THR A 71 -10.45 -3.97 -6.90
N LEU A 72 -9.82 -2.88 -7.36
CA LEU A 72 -10.18 -2.22 -8.62
C LEU A 72 -9.66 -2.96 -9.86
N PHE A 73 -8.49 -3.60 -9.75
CA PHE A 73 -7.81 -4.24 -10.87
C PHE A 73 -7.35 -5.68 -10.59
N PRO A 74 -8.22 -6.57 -10.08
CA PRO A 74 -7.82 -7.91 -9.63
C PRO A 74 -7.17 -8.78 -10.72
N ASP A 75 -7.55 -8.57 -11.98
CA ASP A 75 -7.06 -9.34 -13.14
C ASP A 75 -6.08 -8.58 -14.04
N ARG A 76 -5.70 -7.34 -13.69
CA ARG A 76 -4.60 -6.67 -14.42
C ARG A 76 -3.30 -7.43 -14.23
N ILE A 77 -2.53 -7.55 -15.31
CA ILE A 77 -1.19 -8.13 -15.28
C ILE A 77 -0.22 -6.99 -14.99
N ILE A 78 0.51 -7.11 -13.88
CA ILE A 78 1.61 -6.21 -13.55
C ILE A 78 2.90 -6.91 -13.91
N MET A 79 3.82 -6.16 -14.51
CA MET A 79 5.16 -6.61 -14.84
C MET A 79 6.15 -5.95 -13.87
N PRO A 80 6.65 -6.67 -12.85
CA PRO A 80 7.65 -6.14 -11.94
C PRO A 80 8.93 -5.79 -12.70
N LEU A 81 9.66 -4.77 -12.23
CA LEU A 81 10.89 -4.32 -12.87
C LEU A 81 11.97 -5.41 -12.86
N PHE A 82 12.08 -6.18 -11.77
CA PHE A 82 13.00 -7.31 -11.61
C PHE A 82 12.46 -8.32 -10.60
N PRO A 83 12.26 -9.61 -10.93
CA PRO A 83 12.30 -10.24 -12.26
C PRO A 83 11.02 -9.96 -13.08
N PRO A 84 11.10 -9.87 -14.42
CA PRO A 84 9.98 -9.52 -15.31
C PRO A 84 8.99 -10.67 -15.53
N ILE A 85 8.40 -11.20 -14.46
CA ILE A 85 7.39 -12.27 -14.52
C ILE A 85 6.00 -11.61 -14.47
N PRO A 86 5.18 -11.75 -15.53
CA PRO A 86 3.82 -11.22 -15.52
C PRO A 86 3.00 -11.95 -14.46
N MET A 87 2.49 -11.20 -13.49
CA MET A 87 1.62 -11.74 -12.43
C MET A 87 0.37 -10.88 -12.28
N LYS A 88 -0.75 -11.50 -11.91
CA LYS A 88 -1.99 -10.75 -11.66
C LYS A 88 -1.80 -9.83 -10.45
N ALA A 89 -2.38 -8.65 -10.52
CA ALA A 89 -2.26 -7.60 -9.52
C ALA A 89 -2.57 -8.08 -8.11
N LYS A 90 -3.60 -8.91 -7.93
CA LYS A 90 -3.94 -9.52 -6.63
C LYS A 90 -2.80 -10.29 -5.98
N TYR A 91 -2.03 -11.03 -6.77
CA TYR A 91 -0.86 -11.76 -6.26
C TYR A 91 0.31 -10.83 -6.00
N PHE A 92 0.50 -9.82 -6.86
CA PHE A 92 1.57 -8.85 -6.68
C PHE A 92 1.37 -8.08 -5.38
N VAL A 93 0.18 -7.52 -5.20
CA VAL A 93 -0.25 -6.80 -4.00
C VAL A 93 -0.06 -7.65 -2.74
N LEU A 94 -0.48 -8.92 -2.77
CA LEU A 94 -0.35 -9.82 -1.63
C LEU A 94 1.12 -10.09 -1.28
N VAL A 95 1.94 -10.44 -2.28
CA VAL A 95 3.37 -10.73 -2.08
C VAL A 95 4.11 -9.48 -1.59
N PHE A 96 3.84 -8.35 -2.22
CA PHE A 96 4.47 -7.09 -1.90
C PHE A 96 4.09 -6.61 -0.49
N GLY A 97 2.81 -6.72 -0.12
CA GLY A 97 2.37 -6.41 1.24
C GLY A 97 2.86 -7.41 2.31
N ALA A 98 3.22 -8.63 1.93
CA ALA A 98 3.82 -9.59 2.86
C ALA A 98 5.33 -9.38 3.07
N ILE A 99 6.01 -8.74 2.11
CA ILE A 99 7.44 -8.43 2.16
C ILE A 99 7.70 -7.14 2.95
N GLU A 100 6.79 -6.18 2.84
CA GLU A 100 6.89 -4.87 3.50
C GLU A 100 6.55 -4.92 5.00
#